data_AF-A0A7V3J0X9-F1
#
_entry.id   AF-A0A7V3J0X9-F1
#
_cell.length_a   1.000
_cell.length_b   1.000
_cell.length_c   1.000
_cell.angle_alpha   90.00
_cell.angle_beta   90.00
_cell.angle_gamma   90.00
#
_symmetry.space_group_name_H-M   'P 1'
#
loop_
_entity.id
_entity.type
_entity.pdbx_description
1 polymer ?
#
loop_
_entity_poly.entity_id
_entity_poly.type
_entity_poly.pdbx_seq_one_letter_code
_entity_poly.pdbx_strand_id
1 'polypeptide(L)'
;MNRPRTRRSARQAGTRFETLIATALAAKLDDDRIERRTRNGAKDRGDISGLRLHGQRVVLECKDTCRLALPEWTAEAQIEAGNDDALVGLVVHKRHGDGDPMRQWVSMTVADLVAIITGRRVDQ
;
A
#
# COMPACT_ATOMS: atom_id res chain seq x y z
N MET A 1 -26.16 5.73 -19.03
CA MET A 1 -26.37 4.61 -18.08
C MET A 1 -25.02 4.23 -17.48
N ASN A 2 -24.81 4.49 -16.19
CA ASN A 2 -23.59 4.07 -15.51
C ASN A 2 -23.69 2.57 -15.21
N ARG A 3 -22.97 1.74 -15.98
CA ARG A 3 -23.01 0.28 -15.81
C ARG A 3 -22.31 -0.06 -14.49
N PRO A 4 -22.94 -0.83 -13.58
CA PRO A 4 -22.30 -1.19 -12.32
C PRO A 4 -21.00 -1.96 -12.59
N ARG A 5 -19.96 -1.68 -11.80
CA ARG A 5 -18.64 -2.30 -11.97
C ARG A 5 -18.75 -3.81 -11.81
N THR A 6 -18.20 -4.55 -12.76
CA THR A 6 -18.01 -6.00 -12.65
C THR A 6 -16.79 -6.32 -11.79
N ARG A 7 -16.71 -7.54 -11.23
CA ARG A 7 -15.51 -8.03 -10.53
C ARG A 7 -14.24 -7.88 -11.37
N ARG A 8 -14.32 -8.14 -12.68
CA ARG A 8 -13.20 -7.97 -13.62
C ARG A 8 -12.74 -6.51 -13.69
N SER A 9 -13.68 -5.57 -13.87
CA SER A 9 -13.35 -4.15 -13.91
C SER A 9 -12.80 -3.60 -12.59
N ALA A 10 -13.27 -4.14 -11.46
CA ALA A 10 -12.76 -3.79 -10.14
C ALA A 10 -11.30 -4.25 -9.97
N ARG A 11 -11.00 -5.52 -10.29
CA ARG A 11 -9.62 -6.05 -10.26
C ARG A 11 -8.68 -5.27 -11.18
N GLN A 12 -9.11 -5.00 -12.41
CA GLN A 12 -8.30 -4.21 -13.35
C GLN A 12 -8.02 -2.79 -12.84
N ALA A 13 -8.95 -2.17 -12.12
CA ALA A 13 -8.72 -0.85 -11.54
C ALA A 13 -7.75 -0.89 -10.36
N GLY A 14 -7.86 -1.89 -9.49
CA GLY A 14 -6.88 -2.17 -8.44
C GLY A 14 -5.47 -2.30 -9.03
N THR A 15 -5.30 -3.21 -10.00
CA THR A 15 -3.99 -3.40 -10.66
C THR A 15 -3.44 -2.13 -11.30
N ARG A 16 -4.30 -1.29 -11.91
CA ARG A 16 -3.87 0.01 -12.45
C ARG A 16 -3.43 0.97 -11.35
N PHE A 17 -4.14 1.01 -10.23
CA PHE A 17 -3.82 1.86 -9.10
C PHE A 17 -2.52 1.43 -8.41
N GLU A 18 -2.36 0.13 -8.14
CA GLU A 18 -1.13 -0.47 -7.63
C GLU A 18 0.08 -0.10 -8.52
N THR A 19 -0.06 -0.29 -9.84
CA THR A 19 1.00 0.04 -10.82
C THR A 19 1.32 1.53 -10.84
N LEU A 20 0.30 2.39 -10.77
CA LEU A 20 0.45 3.84 -10.74
C LEU A 20 1.28 4.29 -9.52
N ILE A 21 0.96 3.77 -8.33
CA ILE A 21 1.68 4.11 -7.10
C ILE A 21 3.11 3.58 -7.15
N ALA A 22 3.33 2.31 -7.50
CA ALA A 22 4.66 1.72 -7.57
C ALA A 22 5.58 2.50 -8.54
N THR A 23 5.07 2.80 -9.75
CA THR A 23 5.83 3.57 -10.76
C THR A 23 6.17 4.97 -10.26
N ALA A 24 5.22 5.65 -9.62
CA ALA A 24 5.45 6.99 -9.09
C ALA A 24 6.48 7.00 -7.96
N LEU A 25 6.42 6.03 -7.04
CA LEU A 25 7.38 5.91 -5.95
C LEU A 25 8.78 5.55 -6.46
N ALA A 26 8.90 4.57 -7.36
CA ALA A 26 10.17 4.22 -7.98
C ALA A 26 10.85 5.44 -8.64
N ALA A 27 10.08 6.20 -9.42
CA ALA A 27 10.57 7.39 -10.09
C ALA A 27 10.92 8.55 -9.13
N LYS A 28 10.15 8.75 -8.06
CA LYS A 28 10.39 9.85 -7.10
C LYS A 28 11.48 9.56 -6.08
N LEU A 29 11.73 8.29 -5.80
CA LEU A 29 12.77 7.85 -4.88
C LEU A 29 14.05 7.42 -5.61
N ASP A 30 14.04 7.42 -6.94
CA ASP A 30 15.14 6.93 -7.78
C ASP A 30 15.61 5.53 -7.36
N ASP A 31 14.62 4.63 -7.17
CA ASP A 31 14.83 3.28 -6.64
C ASP A 31 14.09 2.24 -7.50
N ASP A 32 14.87 1.52 -8.31
CA ASP A 32 14.40 0.50 -9.26
C ASP A 32 13.93 -0.79 -8.60
N ARG A 33 14.15 -0.95 -7.29
CA ARG A 33 13.67 -2.10 -6.52
C ARG A 33 12.18 -1.98 -6.20
N ILE A 34 11.61 -0.78 -6.30
CA ILE A 34 10.20 -0.53 -5.97
C ILE A 34 9.32 -1.05 -7.11
N GLU A 35 8.56 -2.09 -6.82
CA GLU A 35 7.68 -2.72 -7.79
C GLU A 35 6.37 -3.19 -7.17
N ARG A 36 5.36 -3.33 -8.04
CA ARG A 36 4.11 -4.00 -7.69
C ARG A 36 4.38 -5.50 -7.49
N ARG A 37 4.02 -6.03 -6.33
CA ARG A 37 4.24 -7.44 -6.00
C ARG A 37 3.36 -8.33 -6.87
N THR A 38 3.95 -9.35 -7.49
CA THR A 38 3.19 -10.47 -8.04
C THR A 38 2.83 -11.43 -6.92
N ARG A 39 1.59 -11.96 -6.92
CA ARG A 39 1.12 -12.92 -5.90
C ARG A 39 1.92 -14.22 -5.95
N ASN A 40 2.97 -14.28 -5.14
CA ASN A 40 3.88 -15.42 -5.03
C ASN A 40 4.02 -15.84 -3.57
N GLY A 41 3.77 -17.12 -3.30
CA GLY A 41 3.80 -17.71 -1.96
C GLY A 41 2.43 -17.84 -1.32
N ALA A 42 2.39 -18.45 -0.12
CA ALA A 42 1.15 -18.71 0.61
C ALA A 42 0.70 -17.54 1.50
N LYS A 43 1.63 -16.64 1.86
CA LYS A 43 1.35 -15.46 2.70
C LYS A 43 1.22 -14.21 1.85
N ASP A 44 0.23 -13.40 2.17
CA ASP A 44 0.14 -12.05 1.61
C ASP A 44 1.17 -11.12 2.26
N ARG A 45 1.78 -10.27 1.45
CA ARG A 45 2.91 -9.40 1.80
C ARG A 45 2.73 -7.99 1.23
N GLY A 46 1.48 -7.64 0.92
CA GLY A 46 1.03 -6.38 0.36
C GLY A 46 1.36 -6.20 -1.12
N ASP A 47 0.75 -5.15 -1.66
CA ASP A 47 0.72 -4.84 -3.08
C ASP A 47 2.02 -4.27 -3.65
N ILE A 48 2.83 -3.57 -2.85
CA ILE A 48 4.09 -2.94 -3.29
C ILE A 48 5.26 -3.40 -2.43
N SER A 49 6.37 -3.72 -3.09
CA SER A 49 7.63 -4.14 -2.46
C SER A 49 8.78 -3.20 -2.81
N GLY A 50 9.97 -3.45 -2.26
CA GLY A 50 11.19 -2.67 -2.56
C GLY A 50 11.38 -1.41 -1.72
N LEU A 51 10.31 -0.85 -1.17
CA LEU A 51 10.39 0.30 -0.27
C LEU A 51 11.16 -0.02 1.00
N ARG A 52 12.04 0.91 1.37
CA ARG A 52 12.82 0.84 2.60
C ARG A 52 12.82 2.12 3.38
N LEU A 53 12.80 1.97 4.71
CA LEU A 53 12.95 3.06 5.67
C LEU A 53 13.83 2.53 6.81
N HIS A 54 14.81 3.33 7.25
CA HIS A 54 15.81 2.90 8.25
C HIS A 54 16.51 1.58 7.88
N GLY A 55 16.75 1.35 6.58
CA GLY A 55 17.32 0.11 6.06
C GLY A 55 16.38 -1.11 6.11
N GLN A 56 15.19 -0.99 6.69
CA GLN A 56 14.20 -2.06 6.85
C GLN A 56 13.13 -1.98 5.76
N ARG A 57 12.43 -3.08 5.49
CA ARG A 57 11.34 -3.12 4.49
C ARG A 57 10.14 -2.33 4.97
N VAL A 58 9.37 -1.79 4.03
CA VAL A 58 8.04 -1.21 4.25
C VAL A 58 7.06 -1.89 3.31
N VAL A 59 5.90 -2.26 3.82
CA VAL A 59 4.80 -2.82 3.03
C VAL A 59 3.79 -1.72 2.74
N LEU A 60 3.31 -1.64 1.49
CA LEU A 60 2.14 -0.83 1.15
C LEU A 60 1.01 -1.71 0.64
N GLU A 61 -0.18 -1.44 1.14
CA GLU A 61 -1.44 -2.03 0.69
C GLU A 61 -2.28 -0.97 -0.04
N CYS A 62 -2.74 -1.27 -1.26
CA CYS A 62 -3.36 -0.29 -2.15
C CYS A 62 -4.88 -0.47 -2.27
N LYS A 63 -5.67 0.58 -1.99
CA LYS A 63 -7.14 0.54 -2.09
C LYS A 63 -7.70 1.56 -3.09
N ASP A 64 -8.28 1.06 -4.19
CA ASP A 64 -9.10 1.86 -5.14
C ASP A 64 -10.60 1.64 -4.87
N THR A 65 -11.11 2.25 -3.79
CA THR A 65 -12.52 2.16 -3.40
C THR A 65 -13.06 3.52 -2.99
N CYS A 66 -14.37 3.72 -3.11
CA CYS A 66 -15.02 4.97 -2.69
C CYS A 66 -15.39 5.00 -1.20
N ARG A 67 -15.50 3.83 -0.55
CA ARG A 67 -15.93 3.73 0.86
C ARG A 67 -14.72 3.38 1.71
N LEU A 68 -14.41 4.26 2.65
CA LEU A 68 -13.35 4.02 3.62
C LEU A 68 -13.71 2.85 4.54
N ALA A 69 -12.75 1.95 4.74
CA ALA A 69 -12.78 0.90 5.75
C ALA A 69 -11.40 0.84 6.44
N LEU A 70 -10.95 2.00 6.95
CA LEU A 70 -9.61 2.16 7.52
C LEU A 70 -9.24 1.09 8.56
N PRO A 71 -10.12 0.69 9.52
CA PRO A 71 -9.77 -0.35 10.49
C PRO A 71 -9.41 -1.69 9.86
N GLU A 72 -10.16 -2.10 8.82
CA GLU A 72 -9.90 -3.35 8.08
C GLU A 72 -8.58 -3.24 7.31
N TRP A 73 -8.39 -2.13 6.58
CA TRP A 73 -7.23 -1.95 5.71
C TRP A 73 -5.92 -1.82 6.50
N THR A 74 -5.93 -1.13 7.64
CA THR A 74 -4.73 -0.99 8.47
C THR A 74 -4.38 -2.33 9.13
N ALA A 75 -5.37 -3.10 9.59
CA ALA A 75 -5.12 -4.43 10.15
C ALA A 75 -4.53 -5.39 9.10
N GLU A 76 -5.03 -5.35 7.87
CA GLU A 76 -4.48 -6.12 6.73
C GLU A 76 -3.03 -5.72 6.45
N ALA A 77 -2.75 -4.42 6.29
CA ALA A 77 -1.39 -3.93 6.04
C ALA A 77 -0.40 -4.32 7.15
N GLN A 78 -0.84 -4.33 8.41
CA GLN A 78 -0.02 -4.75 9.55
C GLN A 78 0.29 -6.25 9.53
N ILE A 79 -0.70 -7.09 9.21
CA ILE A 79 -0.51 -8.54 9.03
C ILE A 79 0.49 -8.81 7.91
N GLU A 80 0.38 -8.11 6.79
CA GLU A 80 1.28 -8.24 5.65
C GLU A 80 2.70 -7.78 5.97
N ALA A 81 2.85 -6.69 6.73
CA ALA A 81 4.15 -6.25 7.24
C ALA A 81 4.78 -7.29 8.16
N GLY A 82 3.97 -7.95 8.99
CA GLY A 82 4.40 -9.12 9.77
C GLY A 82 4.86 -10.28 8.88
N ASN A 83 4.13 -10.56 7.80
CA ASN A 83 4.47 -11.63 6.86
C ASN A 83 5.73 -11.37 6.01
N ASP A 84 6.11 -10.11 5.79
CA ASP A 84 7.31 -9.73 5.02
C ASP A 84 8.49 -9.28 5.89
N ASP A 85 8.39 -9.44 7.22
CA ASP A 85 9.38 -8.96 8.19
C ASP A 85 9.71 -7.46 8.01
N ALA A 86 8.70 -6.65 7.68
CA ALA A 86 8.81 -5.22 7.42
C ALA A 86 8.62 -4.35 8.67
N LEU A 87 9.27 -3.19 8.72
CA LEU A 87 9.15 -2.25 9.83
C LEU A 87 7.70 -1.83 10.08
N VAL A 88 6.94 -1.59 9.00
CA VAL A 88 5.57 -1.10 9.06
C VAL A 88 4.81 -1.45 7.77
N GLY A 89 3.49 -1.56 7.88
CA GLY A 89 2.55 -1.66 6.77
C GLY A 89 1.68 -0.41 6.70
N LEU A 90 1.56 0.19 5.52
CA LEU A 90 0.79 1.43 5.32
C LEU A 90 -0.26 1.24 4.23
N VAL A 91 -1.39 1.94 4.37
CA VAL A 91 -2.45 1.92 3.35
C VAL A 91 -2.28 3.12 2.42
N VAL A 92 -2.14 2.88 1.13
CA VAL A 92 -2.28 3.90 0.09
C VAL A 92 -3.66 3.76 -0.54
N HIS A 93 -4.49 4.81 -0.50
CA HIS A 93 -5.84 4.72 -1.04
C HIS A 93 -6.21 5.90 -1.93
N LYS A 94 -7.12 5.62 -2.87
CA LYS A 94 -7.46 6.55 -3.93
C LYS A 94 -8.15 7.80 -3.39
N ARG A 95 -7.62 8.97 -3.71
CA ARG A 95 -8.30 10.25 -3.52
C ARG A 95 -9.35 10.43 -4.62
N HIS A 96 -10.62 10.46 -4.22
CA HIS A 96 -11.72 10.58 -5.17
C HIS A 96 -11.59 11.84 -6.05
N GLY A 97 -11.74 11.67 -7.36
CA GLY A 97 -11.59 12.76 -8.34
C GLY A 97 -10.15 13.18 -8.64
N ASP A 98 -9.14 12.52 -8.06
CA ASP A 98 -7.74 12.85 -8.27
C ASP A 98 -6.97 11.69 -8.89
N GLY A 99 -6.34 11.94 -10.04
CA GLY A 99 -5.53 10.96 -10.78
C GLY A 99 -4.03 11.09 -10.52
N ASP A 100 -3.59 12.14 -9.84
CA ASP A 100 -2.17 12.37 -9.56
C ASP A 100 -1.69 11.39 -8.48
N PRO A 101 -0.70 10.52 -8.75
CA PRO A 101 -0.19 9.56 -7.78
C PRO A 101 0.32 10.23 -6.50
N MET A 102 0.87 11.44 -6.58
CA MET A 102 1.45 12.14 -5.43
C MET A 102 0.42 12.85 -4.57
N ARG A 103 -0.86 12.84 -4.98
CA ARG A 103 -1.99 13.43 -4.24
C ARG A 103 -2.92 12.38 -3.67
N GLN A 104 -2.56 11.10 -3.78
CA GLN A 104 -3.30 10.00 -3.17
C GLN A 104 -3.10 9.99 -1.65
N TRP A 105 -4.00 9.32 -0.93
CA TRP A 105 -3.94 9.31 0.52
C TRP A 105 -3.04 8.20 1.03
N VAL A 106 -2.35 8.48 2.13
CA VAL A 106 -1.72 7.47 2.98
C VAL A 106 -2.44 7.49 4.33
N SER A 107 -2.75 6.32 4.87
CA SER A 107 -3.39 6.20 6.19
C SER A 107 -2.70 5.12 7.02
N MET A 108 -2.58 5.39 8.32
CA MET A 108 -1.82 4.59 9.28
C MET A 108 -2.32 4.85 10.70
N THR A 109 -2.00 3.97 11.64
CA THR A 109 -2.23 4.22 13.07
C THR A 109 -1.14 5.11 13.67
N VAL A 110 -1.33 5.58 14.90
CA VAL A 110 -0.27 6.31 15.63
C VAL A 110 0.93 5.42 15.92
N ALA A 111 0.72 4.12 16.20
CA ALA A 111 1.82 3.19 16.42
C ALA A 111 2.69 3.02 15.16
N ASP A 112 2.07 2.97 13.98
CA ASP A 112 2.79 2.97 12.69
C ASP A 112 3.61 4.25 12.50
N LEU A 113 3.06 5.41 12.87
CA LEU A 113 3.80 6.68 12.83
C LEU A 113 5.01 6.67 13.78
N VAL A 114 4.86 6.14 15.00
CA VAL A 114 5.99 6.00 15.94
C VAL A 114 7.05 5.06 15.35
N ALA A 115 6.66 3.97 14.68
CA ALA A 115 7.61 3.08 14.02
C ALA A 115 8.37 3.76 12.88
N ILE A 116 7.69 4.60 12.08
CA ILE A 116 8.33 5.43 11.04
C ILE A 116 9.36 6.39 11.64
N ILE A 117 9.01 7.09 12.72
CA ILE A 117 9.88 8.11 13.34
C ILE A 117 11.09 7.46 14.00
N THR A 118 10.89 6.35 14.72
CA THR A 118 11.92 5.74 15.57
C THR A 118 12.73 4.66 14.86
N GLY A 119 12.22 4.13 13.75
CA GLY A 119 12.79 2.96 13.08
C GLY A 119 12.63 1.66 13.86
N ARG A 120 11.73 1.62 14.85
CA ARG A 120 11.48 0.44 15.70
C ARG A 120 10.02 0.05 15.61
N ARG A 121 9.74 -1.24 15.44
CA ARG A 121 8.37 -1.75 15.57
C ARG A 121 7.84 -1.40 16.95
N VAL A 122 6.58 -0.97 16.99
CA VAL A 122 5.83 -0.76 18.22
C VAL A 122 4.83 -1.89 18.31
N ASP A 123 4.76 -2.54 19.47
CA ASP A 123 3.76 -3.59 19.71
C ASP A 123 2.36 -2.98 19.59
N GLN A 124 1.50 -3.64 18.82
CA GLN A 124 0.11 -3.24 18.55
C GLN A 124 -0.86 -4.26 19.12
#